data_AF-A0A936LRU8-F1
#
_entry.id   AF-A0A936LRU8-F1
#
_cell.length_a   1.000
_cell.length_b   1.000
_cell.length_c   1.000
_cell.angle_alpha   90.00
_cell.angle_beta   90.00
_cell.angle_gamma   90.00
#
_symmetry.space_group_name_H-M   'P 1'
#
loop_
_entity.id
_entity.type
_entity.pdbx_description
1 polymer ?
#
loop_
_entity_poly.entity_id
_entity_poly.type
_entity_poly.pdbx_seq_one_letter_code
_entity_poly.pdbx_strand_id
1 'polypeptide(L)'
;MSRAVRSLAAVLPLVALLALPAVAQESPDPAFSQRWPAAPSTAAPRTGLQLVDNGLPNYLITGYWPPTNEMLRPWNTDPNQRPPGQPWVGENWEGRGFNIYALFPEFPGGTTVNPKGNGDFEVDYQDTSNDWWGYLPQVRPLVITTFSRANTNVGWEMEGGNIFYALSAWSPDYLAPTRPDASLPADPPNTQRWSTLPMQAIVDAVSAQVPGVDPFISPIDTGNFLSNYIGYHGNWWRDLHAAPGDPMRCIIAGHIHVGRLTPVATGTDATVVTLREVIRHANSLMGPRGDLDCDGDVDFDDIDPFVAALGGAVAYYAQFPDCHYGLADIDDDGLVTFDDIDPFVSLLGGQ
;
A
#
# COMPACT_ATOMS: atom_id res chain seq x y z
N MET A 1 2.66 36.76 60.11
CA MET A 1 3.75 35.83 59.76
C MET A 1 3.14 34.51 59.30
N SER A 2 2.98 34.32 57.99
CA SER A 2 2.59 33.04 57.38
C SER A 2 3.40 32.87 56.10
N ARG A 3 3.98 31.67 55.92
CA ARG A 3 4.97 31.34 54.90
C ARG A 3 4.32 31.30 53.50
N ALA A 4 4.87 32.05 52.55
CA ALA A 4 4.60 31.88 51.13
C ALA A 4 5.54 30.80 50.56
N VAL A 5 4.97 29.71 50.04
CA VAL A 5 5.68 28.71 49.24
C VAL A 5 5.69 29.21 47.80
N ARG A 6 6.87 29.49 47.24
CA ARG A 6 7.05 29.73 45.80
C ARG A 6 7.45 28.41 45.14
N SER A 7 6.54 27.80 44.38
CA SER A 7 6.89 26.73 43.44
C SER A 7 7.61 27.34 42.24
N LEU A 8 8.84 26.91 41.98
CA LEU A 8 9.48 27.10 40.68
C LEU A 8 8.88 26.08 39.71
N ALA A 9 8.14 26.54 38.71
CA ALA A 9 7.84 25.75 37.54
C ALA A 9 9.08 25.75 36.64
N ALA A 10 9.72 24.59 36.50
CA ALA A 10 10.77 24.38 35.50
C ALA A 10 10.10 24.22 34.13
N VAL A 11 10.29 25.21 33.25
CA VAL A 11 9.97 25.08 31.83
C VAL A 11 11.09 24.25 31.20
N LEU A 12 10.84 22.98 30.91
CA LEU A 12 11.72 22.19 30.04
C LEU A 12 11.43 22.57 28.58
N PRO A 13 12.45 22.81 27.74
CA PRO A 13 12.24 22.99 26.32
C PRO A 13 11.90 21.62 25.71
N LEU A 14 10.77 21.54 25.01
CA LEU A 14 10.43 20.41 24.17
C LEU A 14 11.37 20.45 22.96
N VAL A 15 12.44 19.66 22.98
CA VAL A 15 13.29 19.43 21.82
C VAL A 15 12.54 18.46 20.93
N ALA A 16 11.94 18.97 19.84
CA ALA A 16 11.51 18.13 18.74
C ALA A 16 12.76 17.49 18.14
N LEU A 17 12.97 16.20 18.41
CA LEU A 17 13.92 15.40 17.63
C LEU A 17 13.34 15.31 16.22
N LEU A 18 13.94 16.04 15.27
CA LEU A 18 13.82 15.70 13.86
C LEU A 18 14.47 14.32 13.70
N ALA A 19 13.63 13.29 13.53
CA ALA A 19 14.11 11.98 13.09
C ALA A 19 14.84 12.19 11.76
N LEU A 20 16.11 11.80 11.72
CA LEU A 20 16.84 11.71 10.46
C LEU A 20 16.18 10.60 9.63
N PRO A 21 15.99 10.78 8.31
CA PRO A 21 15.40 9.75 7.46
C PRO A 21 16.19 8.47 7.62
N ALA A 22 15.49 7.34 7.76
CA ALA A 22 16.17 6.07 7.83
C ALA A 22 16.74 5.78 6.45
N VAL A 23 18.02 5.45 6.39
CA VAL A 23 18.62 4.98 5.14
C VAL A 23 17.99 3.62 4.85
N ALA A 24 17.21 3.49 3.78
CA ALA A 24 16.68 2.21 3.31
C ALA A 24 17.85 1.23 3.05
N GLN A 25 17.56 -0.02 2.68
CA GLN A 25 18.64 -0.86 2.16
C GLN A 25 19.08 -0.30 0.79
N GLU A 26 20.02 0.66 0.79
CA GLU A 26 20.53 1.38 -0.39
C GLU A 26 21.53 0.58 -1.23
N SER A 27 21.78 -0.67 -0.85
CA SER A 27 22.80 -1.51 -1.48
C SER A 27 22.50 -3.00 -1.29
N PRO A 28 23.10 -3.88 -2.12
CA PRO A 28 23.19 -5.31 -1.84
C PRO A 28 23.61 -5.59 -0.39
N ASP A 29 23.06 -6.64 0.22
CA ASP A 29 23.44 -7.06 1.57
C ASP A 29 24.98 -7.20 1.67
N PRO A 30 25.65 -6.49 2.61
CA PRO A 30 27.12 -6.49 2.72
C PRO A 30 27.72 -7.88 2.99
N ALA A 31 26.92 -8.89 3.35
CA ALA A 31 27.36 -10.27 3.48
C ALA A 31 27.64 -10.99 2.13
N PHE A 32 27.32 -10.39 0.99
CA PHE A 32 27.51 -11.02 -0.32
C PHE A 32 28.94 -10.83 -0.85
N SER A 33 29.80 -11.85 -0.66
CA SER A 33 31.06 -11.97 -1.38
C SER A 33 30.79 -12.38 -2.85
N GLN A 34 31.24 -11.54 -3.79
CA GLN A 34 31.23 -11.68 -5.26
C GLN A 34 31.40 -13.12 -5.80
N ARG A 35 30.33 -13.91 -5.83
CA ARG A 35 30.23 -15.08 -6.71
C ARG A 35 28.91 -15.01 -7.44
N TRP A 36 28.96 -14.38 -8.60
CA TRP A 36 27.91 -14.41 -9.61
C TRP A 36 27.63 -15.86 -10.00
N PRO A 37 26.48 -16.46 -9.64
CA PRO A 37 26.03 -17.66 -10.31
C PRO A 37 25.69 -17.28 -11.76
N ALA A 38 25.94 -18.19 -12.70
CA ALA A 38 25.45 -18.02 -14.06
C ALA A 38 23.92 -17.86 -14.04
N ALA A 39 23.39 -17.01 -14.91
CA ALA A 39 21.97 -16.68 -15.01
C ALA A 39 21.09 -17.94 -15.03
N PRO A 40 20.14 -18.10 -14.09
CA PRO A 40 18.99 -18.92 -14.34
C PRO A 40 18.11 -18.25 -15.39
N SER A 41 17.51 -19.10 -16.22
CA SER A 41 16.66 -18.81 -17.37
C SER A 41 15.62 -17.71 -17.14
N THR A 42 15.29 -17.01 -18.22
CA THR A 42 13.98 -16.42 -18.51
C THR A 42 12.86 -17.37 -18.03
N ALA A 43 12.42 -17.23 -16.80
CA ALA A 43 11.26 -17.94 -16.29
C ALA A 43 10.12 -16.94 -16.39
N ALA A 44 9.13 -17.28 -17.21
CA ALA A 44 7.86 -16.56 -17.32
C ALA A 44 7.27 -16.24 -15.94
N PRO A 45 6.45 -15.17 -15.80
CA PRO A 45 5.74 -14.86 -14.57
C PRO A 45 5.15 -16.13 -13.97
N ARG A 46 5.41 -16.40 -12.70
CA ARG A 46 4.85 -17.57 -12.03
C ARG A 46 3.43 -17.22 -11.59
N THR A 47 2.54 -17.29 -12.58
CA THR A 47 1.11 -17.05 -12.59
C THR A 47 0.33 -17.80 -11.49
N GLY A 48 0.44 -17.34 -10.25
CA GLY A 48 -0.43 -17.69 -9.13
C GLY A 48 -1.51 -16.62 -8.85
N LEU A 49 -1.48 -15.49 -9.57
CA LEU A 49 -2.51 -14.45 -9.48
C LEU A 49 -3.85 -14.98 -9.97
N GLN A 50 -4.84 -15.00 -9.08
CA GLN A 50 -6.22 -15.41 -9.38
C GLN A 50 -7.16 -14.27 -9.01
N LEU A 51 -7.54 -13.47 -10.00
CA LEU A 51 -8.50 -12.40 -9.82
C LEU A 51 -9.91 -12.98 -9.73
N VAL A 52 -10.73 -12.38 -8.86
CA VAL A 52 -12.16 -12.67 -8.82
C VAL A 52 -12.89 -11.63 -9.65
N ASP A 53 -13.93 -12.05 -10.36
CA ASP A 53 -14.78 -11.18 -11.19
C ASP A 53 -16.11 -10.92 -10.46
N ASN A 54 -16.02 -10.18 -9.35
CA ASN A 54 -17.16 -9.85 -8.48
C ASN A 54 -17.55 -8.36 -8.54
N GLY A 55 -16.94 -7.60 -9.46
CA GLY A 55 -17.20 -6.17 -9.66
C GLY A 55 -16.56 -5.23 -8.64
N LEU A 56 -15.92 -5.73 -7.58
CA LEU A 56 -15.30 -4.89 -6.56
C LEU A 56 -13.97 -4.28 -7.05
N PRO A 57 -13.63 -3.04 -6.65
CA PRO A 57 -12.32 -2.46 -6.93
C PRO A 57 -11.19 -3.26 -6.29
N ASN A 58 -10.04 -3.24 -6.97
CA ASN A 58 -8.85 -3.99 -6.54
C ASN A 58 -7.84 -3.09 -5.82
N TYR A 59 -7.24 -3.60 -4.77
CA TYR A 59 -6.12 -2.99 -4.04
C TYR A 59 -4.90 -3.92 -4.14
N LEU A 60 -3.86 -3.46 -4.83
CA LEU A 60 -2.59 -4.18 -4.94
C LEU A 60 -1.62 -3.78 -3.82
N ILE A 61 -1.08 -4.79 -3.13
CA ILE A 61 0.03 -4.63 -2.19
C ILE A 61 1.23 -5.49 -2.60
N THR A 62 2.44 -5.03 -2.30
CA THR A 62 3.68 -5.75 -2.65
C THR A 62 4.79 -5.45 -1.66
N GLY A 63 5.77 -6.32 -1.50
CA GLY A 63 6.82 -6.18 -0.47
C GLY A 63 8.19 -6.73 -0.88
N TYR A 64 9.25 -5.95 -0.69
CA TYR A 64 10.63 -6.44 -0.82
C TYR A 64 11.29 -6.82 0.51
N TRP A 65 11.78 -8.07 0.52
CA TRP A 65 12.46 -8.73 1.63
C TRP A 65 11.62 -8.93 2.90
N PRO A 66 11.93 -9.95 3.71
CA PRO A 66 11.34 -10.08 5.04
C PRO A 66 11.72 -8.89 5.92
N PRO A 67 10.80 -8.35 6.74
CA PRO A 67 9.50 -8.95 7.07
C PRO A 67 8.37 -8.67 6.07
N THR A 68 8.57 -7.82 5.06
CA THR A 68 7.47 -7.32 4.22
C THR A 68 6.82 -8.37 3.32
N ASN A 69 7.57 -9.25 2.65
CA ASN A 69 6.93 -10.32 1.87
C ASN A 69 6.15 -11.29 2.79
N GLU A 70 6.69 -11.58 3.97
CA GLU A 70 6.08 -12.50 4.95
C GLU A 70 4.79 -11.95 5.55
N MET A 71 4.74 -10.65 5.86
CA MET A 71 3.57 -10.03 6.49
C MET A 71 2.37 -9.93 5.54
N LEU A 72 2.62 -9.93 4.23
CA LEU A 72 1.61 -9.78 3.17
C LEU A 72 1.03 -11.12 2.68
N ARG A 73 1.57 -12.26 3.14
CA ARG A 73 1.14 -13.60 2.69
C ARG A 73 -0.36 -13.85 2.72
N PRO A 74 -1.14 -13.41 3.72
CA PRO A 74 -2.59 -13.68 3.75
C PRO A 74 -3.34 -13.22 2.49
N TRP A 75 -2.86 -12.17 1.82
CA TRP A 75 -3.48 -11.55 0.65
C TRP A 75 -2.97 -12.07 -0.69
N ASN A 76 -2.04 -13.02 -0.70
CA ASN A 76 -1.54 -13.63 -1.93
C ASN A 76 -2.48 -14.76 -2.40
N THR A 77 -2.84 -14.81 -3.68
CA THR A 77 -3.79 -15.81 -4.22
C THR A 77 -3.15 -17.16 -4.56
N ASP A 78 -1.82 -17.27 -4.61
CA ASP A 78 -1.13 -18.55 -4.74
C ASP A 78 -1.16 -19.32 -3.40
N PRO A 79 -1.82 -20.50 -3.32
CA PRO A 79 -1.80 -21.33 -2.11
C PRO A 79 -0.41 -21.78 -1.69
N ASN A 80 0.59 -21.78 -2.58
CA ASN A 80 1.96 -22.14 -2.26
C ASN A 80 2.74 -21.00 -1.57
N GLN A 81 2.24 -19.76 -1.64
CA GLN A 81 2.84 -18.58 -1.00
C GLN A 81 2.04 -18.12 0.23
N ARG A 82 1.01 -18.87 0.62
CA ARG A 82 0.24 -18.67 1.86
C ARG A 82 0.64 -19.66 2.96
N PRO A 83 0.36 -19.35 4.24
CA PRO A 83 0.48 -20.33 5.31
C PRO A 83 -0.31 -21.60 4.98
N PRO A 84 0.28 -22.81 5.16
CA PRO A 84 -0.38 -24.05 4.79
C PRO A 84 -1.78 -24.20 5.39
N GLY A 85 -2.76 -24.50 4.54
CA GLY A 85 -4.16 -24.70 4.95
C GLY A 85 -4.95 -23.42 5.21
N GLN A 86 -4.37 -22.22 4.99
CA GLN A 86 -5.12 -20.97 5.09
C GLN A 86 -5.68 -20.52 3.72
N PRO A 87 -6.97 -20.15 3.65
CA PRO A 87 -7.54 -19.56 2.45
C PRO A 87 -6.94 -18.18 2.19
N TRP A 88 -7.09 -17.70 0.96
CA TRP A 88 -6.87 -16.29 0.67
C TRP A 88 -7.95 -15.47 1.38
N VAL A 89 -7.55 -14.36 2.02
CA VAL A 89 -8.48 -13.52 2.81
C VAL A 89 -8.91 -12.25 2.09
N GLY A 90 -8.39 -11.98 0.89
CA GLY A 90 -8.53 -10.68 0.23
C GLY A 90 -9.85 -10.45 -0.49
N GLU A 91 -10.70 -11.45 -0.70
CA GLU A 91 -12.01 -11.26 -1.34
C GLU A 91 -12.94 -10.41 -0.47
N ASN A 92 -13.47 -9.30 -1.03
CA ASN A 92 -14.29 -8.32 -0.29
C ASN A 92 -13.76 -8.11 1.14
N TRP A 93 -12.49 -7.74 1.24
CA TRP A 93 -11.71 -7.85 2.48
C TRP A 93 -12.41 -7.11 3.63
N GLU A 94 -12.70 -7.84 4.70
CA GLU A 94 -13.48 -7.40 5.87
C GLU A 94 -14.88 -6.83 5.55
N GLY A 95 -15.46 -7.09 4.37
CA GLY A 95 -16.72 -6.49 3.94
C GLY A 95 -16.59 -5.04 3.45
N ARG A 96 -15.37 -4.54 3.26
CA ARG A 96 -15.06 -3.13 2.99
C ARG A 96 -15.16 -2.73 1.52
N GLY A 97 -15.64 -3.63 0.65
CA GLY A 97 -15.87 -3.35 -0.76
C GLY A 97 -14.63 -3.35 -1.65
N PHE A 98 -13.52 -3.96 -1.21
CA PHE A 98 -12.29 -4.10 -2.01
C PHE A 98 -11.83 -5.55 -2.07
N ASN A 99 -11.34 -5.99 -3.23
CA ASN A 99 -10.50 -7.19 -3.29
C ASN A 99 -9.04 -6.78 -3.08
N ILE A 100 -8.33 -7.47 -2.20
CA ILE A 100 -6.92 -7.17 -1.90
C ILE A 100 -6.00 -8.30 -2.37
N TYR A 101 -5.02 -7.94 -3.20
CA TYR A 101 -4.05 -8.87 -3.78
C TYR A 101 -2.64 -8.51 -3.36
N ALA A 102 -1.88 -9.52 -2.92
CA ALA A 102 -0.45 -9.37 -2.65
C ALA A 102 0.40 -10.12 -3.68
N LEU A 103 1.44 -9.47 -4.20
CA LEU A 103 2.46 -10.03 -5.07
C LEU A 103 3.85 -9.68 -4.51
N PHE A 104 4.76 -10.64 -4.39
CA PHE A 104 6.08 -10.41 -3.80
C PHE A 104 7.04 -11.56 -4.11
N PRO A 105 8.36 -11.31 -4.02
CA PRO A 105 9.35 -12.35 -4.22
C PRO A 105 9.47 -13.26 -3.00
N GLU A 106 9.89 -14.50 -3.25
CA GLU A 106 10.17 -15.50 -2.23
C GLU A 106 11.67 -15.63 -1.96
N PHE A 107 12.03 -15.83 -0.68
CA PHE A 107 13.42 -15.88 -0.24
C PHE A 107 13.80 -17.23 0.38
N PRO A 108 13.75 -18.35 -0.38
CA PRO A 108 14.12 -19.66 0.16
C PRO A 108 15.60 -19.66 0.58
N GLY A 109 15.85 -20.12 1.81
CA GLY A 109 17.20 -20.05 2.42
C GLY A 109 17.57 -18.67 2.97
N GLY A 110 16.65 -17.70 2.91
CA GLY A 110 16.84 -16.35 3.44
C GLY A 110 17.60 -15.42 2.49
N THR A 111 17.57 -14.12 2.82
CA THR A 111 18.14 -13.05 2.00
C THR A 111 19.65 -13.10 1.87
N THR A 112 20.36 -13.75 2.79
CA THR A 112 21.82 -13.91 2.68
C THR A 112 22.20 -14.91 1.59
N VAL A 113 21.32 -15.88 1.28
CA VAL A 113 21.55 -16.90 0.26
C VAL A 113 20.99 -16.48 -1.09
N ASN A 114 19.76 -15.94 -1.09
CA ASN A 114 19.10 -15.46 -2.30
C ASN A 114 18.57 -14.04 -2.07
N PRO A 115 19.40 -12.99 -2.16
CA PRO A 115 18.98 -11.63 -1.86
C PRO A 115 18.06 -11.02 -2.94
N LYS A 116 18.05 -11.58 -4.16
CA LYS A 116 17.15 -11.20 -5.26
C LYS A 116 15.72 -11.71 -5.02
N GLY A 117 15.59 -12.85 -4.35
CA GLY A 117 14.34 -13.58 -4.26
C GLY A 117 14.00 -14.32 -5.56
N ASN A 118 12.85 -14.97 -5.59
CA ASN A 118 12.31 -15.71 -6.73
C ASN A 118 10.82 -15.41 -6.92
N GLY A 119 10.32 -15.41 -8.16
CA GLY A 119 8.88 -15.31 -8.45
C GLY A 119 8.48 -13.94 -8.95
N ASP A 120 7.38 -13.39 -8.45
CA ASP A 120 6.90 -12.08 -8.86
C ASP A 120 7.63 -10.97 -8.12
N PHE A 121 7.95 -9.88 -8.82
CA PHE A 121 8.69 -8.73 -8.31
C PHE A 121 10.02 -9.13 -7.65
N GLU A 122 10.85 -9.91 -8.34
CA GLU A 122 12.21 -10.15 -7.87
C GLU A 122 12.95 -8.83 -7.69
N VAL A 123 13.86 -8.76 -6.72
CA VAL A 123 14.64 -7.54 -6.42
C VAL A 123 15.71 -7.35 -7.49
N ASP A 124 15.24 -6.95 -8.66
CA ASP A 124 15.92 -6.88 -9.94
C ASP A 124 15.18 -5.84 -10.79
N TYR A 125 15.90 -4.87 -11.36
CA TYR A 125 15.24 -3.75 -12.05
C TYR A 125 14.44 -4.19 -13.27
N GLN A 126 14.98 -5.13 -14.05
CA GLN A 126 14.35 -5.64 -15.27
C GLN A 126 13.10 -6.43 -14.92
N ASP A 127 13.21 -7.34 -13.95
CA ASP A 127 12.10 -8.15 -13.47
C ASP A 127 10.98 -7.29 -12.91
N THR A 128 11.32 -6.37 -12.00
CA THR A 128 10.36 -5.44 -11.38
C THR A 128 9.56 -4.67 -12.42
N SER A 129 10.22 -4.06 -13.41
CA SER A 129 9.51 -3.33 -14.44
C SER A 129 8.67 -4.25 -15.33
N ASN A 130 9.19 -5.41 -15.72
CA ASN A 130 8.43 -6.36 -16.55
C ASN A 130 7.16 -6.84 -15.85
N ASP A 131 7.27 -7.22 -14.58
CA ASP A 131 6.14 -7.64 -13.77
C ASP A 131 5.17 -6.51 -13.52
N TRP A 132 5.67 -5.31 -13.21
CA TRP A 132 4.82 -4.14 -12.97
C TRP A 132 3.95 -3.84 -14.18
N TRP A 133 4.57 -3.66 -15.34
CA TRP A 133 3.86 -3.30 -16.57
C TRP A 133 3.07 -4.49 -17.16
N GLY A 134 3.38 -5.73 -16.75
CA GLY A 134 2.62 -6.93 -17.12
C GLY A 134 1.38 -7.17 -16.26
N TYR A 135 1.47 -7.00 -14.94
CA TYR A 135 0.40 -7.32 -13.99
C TYR A 135 -0.63 -6.22 -13.84
N LEU A 136 -0.21 -4.94 -13.76
CA LEU A 136 -1.15 -3.87 -13.43
C LEU A 136 -2.30 -3.69 -14.45
N PRO A 137 -2.11 -3.91 -15.77
CA PRO A 137 -3.24 -3.93 -16.71
C PRO A 137 -4.27 -5.04 -16.47
N GLN A 138 -3.84 -6.14 -15.84
CA GLN A 138 -4.70 -7.27 -15.48
C GLN A 138 -5.40 -7.02 -14.14
N VAL A 139 -4.64 -6.58 -13.12
CA VAL A 139 -5.16 -6.30 -11.77
C VAL A 139 -6.07 -5.07 -11.76
N ARG A 140 -5.77 -4.03 -12.56
CA ARG A 140 -6.45 -2.72 -12.56
C ARG A 140 -6.66 -2.19 -11.13
N PRO A 141 -5.57 -1.99 -10.36
CA PRO A 141 -5.69 -1.58 -8.98
C PRO A 141 -6.16 -0.12 -8.89
N LEU A 142 -7.26 0.10 -8.17
CA LEU A 142 -7.69 1.45 -7.80
C LEU A 142 -6.74 2.07 -6.77
N VAL A 143 -6.12 1.21 -5.96
CA VAL A 143 -5.19 1.56 -4.88
C VAL A 143 -3.95 0.68 -4.94
N ILE A 144 -2.77 1.26 -4.73
CA ILE A 144 -1.48 0.57 -4.67
C ILE A 144 -0.78 0.92 -3.34
N THR A 145 -0.19 -0.07 -2.67
CA THR A 145 0.76 0.20 -1.58
C THR A 145 1.93 -0.74 -1.67
N THR A 146 3.11 -0.15 -1.85
CA THR A 146 4.36 -0.90 -1.95
C THR A 146 5.07 -0.87 -0.59
N PHE A 147 5.72 -1.97 -0.23
CA PHE A 147 6.44 -2.11 1.03
C PHE A 147 7.91 -2.50 0.76
N SER A 148 8.82 -2.11 1.64
CA SER A 148 10.19 -2.60 1.62
C SER A 148 10.79 -2.64 3.01
N ARG A 149 11.74 -3.56 3.24
CA ARG A 149 12.54 -3.55 4.48
C ARG A 149 13.45 -2.32 4.55
N ALA A 150 13.43 -1.62 5.68
CA ALA A 150 14.35 -0.53 6.02
C ALA A 150 15.37 -0.90 7.12
N ASN A 151 16.38 -0.05 7.30
CA ASN A 151 17.39 -0.23 8.35
C ASN A 151 16.96 0.24 9.74
N THR A 152 15.73 0.74 9.90
CA THR A 152 15.15 0.94 11.24
C THR A 152 14.92 -0.41 11.91
N ASN A 153 14.74 -0.39 13.23
CA ASN A 153 14.41 -1.61 13.96
C ASN A 153 12.94 -1.96 13.77
N VAL A 154 12.03 -1.06 14.16
CA VAL A 154 10.57 -1.28 14.13
C VAL A 154 9.81 -0.12 13.49
N GLY A 155 10.47 0.64 12.62
CA GLY A 155 9.85 1.79 11.97
C GLY A 155 8.77 1.37 10.98
N TRP A 156 7.72 2.19 10.87
CA TRP A 156 6.69 2.13 9.83
C TRP A 156 6.66 3.48 9.12
N GLU A 157 7.61 3.62 8.20
CA GLU A 157 7.98 4.87 7.56
C GLU A 157 7.12 5.08 6.33
N MET A 158 6.24 6.07 6.41
CA MET A 158 5.39 6.51 5.31
C MET A 158 6.21 7.43 4.40
N GLU A 159 6.60 6.94 3.22
CA GLU A 159 7.40 7.73 2.28
C GLU A 159 6.57 8.83 1.63
N GLY A 160 7.09 10.06 1.66
CA GLY A 160 6.45 11.21 1.02
C GLY A 160 6.36 11.09 -0.50
N GLY A 161 7.16 10.21 -1.10
CA GLY A 161 7.16 9.92 -2.53
C GLY A 161 8.48 9.27 -2.96
N ASN A 162 8.71 9.23 -4.27
CA ASN A 162 9.88 8.60 -4.88
C ASN A 162 10.48 9.47 -5.97
N ILE A 163 11.75 9.22 -6.31
CA ILE A 163 12.48 9.97 -7.34
C ILE A 163 13.08 9.04 -8.39
N PHE A 164 12.98 9.41 -9.66
CA PHE A 164 13.63 8.68 -10.75
C PHE A 164 15.04 9.19 -11.00
N TYR A 165 16.00 8.28 -11.12
CA TYR A 165 17.38 8.62 -11.44
C TYR A 165 17.73 8.33 -12.90
N ALA A 166 18.79 8.99 -13.38
CA ALA A 166 19.43 8.55 -14.62
C ALA A 166 19.82 7.07 -14.51
N LEU A 167 19.69 6.31 -15.60
CA LEU A 167 19.91 4.85 -15.63
C LEU A 167 21.23 4.41 -14.97
N SER A 168 22.31 5.19 -15.14
CA SER A 168 23.63 4.91 -14.56
C SER A 168 23.79 5.27 -13.09
N ALA A 169 22.89 6.08 -12.52
CA ALA A 169 22.95 6.57 -11.15
C ALA A 169 22.23 5.65 -10.14
N TRP A 170 21.47 4.66 -10.63
CA TRP A 170 20.95 3.56 -9.80
C TRP A 170 22.10 2.69 -9.25
N SER A 171 21.96 2.25 -8.02
CA SER A 171 22.87 1.30 -7.38
C SER A 171 22.72 -0.08 -8.04
N PRO A 172 23.82 -0.81 -8.30
CA PRO A 172 23.75 -2.16 -8.87
C PRO A 172 22.93 -3.13 -8.01
N ASP A 173 22.05 -3.90 -8.64
CA ASP A 173 21.35 -5.05 -8.02
C ASP A 173 22.17 -6.35 -8.12
N TYR A 174 21.49 -7.49 -8.07
CA TYR A 174 22.07 -8.83 -7.98
C TYR A 174 22.25 -9.56 -9.31
N LEU A 175 21.65 -9.12 -10.43
CA LEU A 175 21.65 -9.87 -11.70
C LEU A 175 21.84 -8.94 -12.90
N ALA A 176 22.64 -9.37 -13.87
CA ALA A 176 22.89 -8.55 -15.05
C ALA A 176 21.67 -8.54 -16.00
N PRO A 177 21.28 -7.37 -16.55
CA PRO A 177 21.88 -6.04 -16.35
C PRO A 177 21.59 -5.47 -14.95
N THR A 178 22.61 -5.07 -14.19
CA THR A 178 22.42 -4.78 -12.76
C THR A 178 21.80 -3.41 -12.44
N ARG A 179 21.30 -2.73 -13.46
CA ARG A 179 20.71 -1.39 -13.41
C ARG A 179 19.61 -1.35 -14.45
N PRO A 180 18.61 -0.45 -14.32
CA PRO A 180 17.66 -0.21 -15.38
C PRO A 180 18.40 0.13 -16.67
N ASP A 181 18.02 -0.52 -17.77
CA ASP A 181 18.58 -0.23 -19.09
C ASP A 181 17.54 0.47 -19.98
N ALA A 182 17.98 0.90 -21.17
CA ALA A 182 17.16 1.71 -22.06
C ALA A 182 15.96 0.98 -22.68
N SER A 183 15.79 -0.32 -22.43
CA SER A 183 14.60 -1.08 -22.85
C SER A 183 13.43 -0.93 -21.89
N LEU A 184 13.66 -0.51 -20.65
CA LEU A 184 12.62 -0.31 -19.64
C LEU A 184 11.97 1.08 -19.77
N PRO A 185 10.70 1.24 -19.38
CA PRO A 185 10.10 2.55 -19.22
C PRO A 185 10.93 3.43 -18.27
N ALA A 186 11.19 4.67 -18.68
CA ALA A 186 11.98 5.62 -17.91
C ALA A 186 11.43 7.05 -18.01
N ASP A 187 11.46 7.76 -16.89
CA ASP A 187 11.20 9.20 -16.83
C ASP A 187 12.52 10.01 -16.95
N PRO A 188 12.44 11.33 -17.20
CA PRO A 188 13.60 12.20 -17.07
C PRO A 188 14.25 12.10 -15.68
N PRO A 189 15.59 12.15 -15.57
CA PRO A 189 16.26 12.14 -14.27
C PRO A 189 15.79 13.27 -13.35
N ASN A 190 15.67 12.95 -12.07
CA ASN A 190 15.15 13.79 -10.98
C ASN A 190 13.64 14.06 -11.03
N THR A 191 12.88 13.32 -11.85
CA THR A 191 11.42 13.35 -11.78
C THR A 191 10.98 12.82 -10.42
N GLN A 192 10.15 13.59 -9.72
CA GLN A 192 9.60 13.25 -8.42
C GLN A 192 8.13 12.89 -8.56
N ARG A 193 7.70 11.83 -7.88
CA ARG A 193 6.29 11.42 -7.82
C ARG A 193 5.90 11.25 -6.36
N TRP A 194 4.85 11.95 -5.95
CA TRP A 194 4.46 12.06 -4.55
C TRP A 194 3.51 10.93 -4.16
N SER A 195 3.63 10.48 -2.92
CA SER A 195 2.67 9.58 -2.29
C SER A 195 1.30 10.26 -2.17
N THR A 196 0.25 9.46 -2.28
CA THR A 196 -1.15 9.85 -2.05
C THR A 196 -1.79 9.01 -0.94
N LEU A 197 -0.99 8.27 -0.19
CA LEU A 197 -1.49 7.59 1.01
C LEU A 197 -1.98 8.64 2.02
N PRO A 198 -3.03 8.33 2.81
CA PRO A 198 -3.46 9.14 3.94
C PRO A 198 -2.47 9.00 5.11
N MET A 199 -1.23 9.43 4.91
CA MET A 199 -0.08 9.07 5.76
C MET A 199 -0.28 9.43 7.23
N GLN A 200 -0.86 10.60 7.52
CA GLN A 200 -1.10 11.00 8.91
C GLN A 200 -2.16 10.11 9.58
N ALA A 201 -3.25 9.78 8.89
CA ALA A 201 -4.27 8.88 9.42
C ALA A 201 -3.69 7.48 9.68
N ILE A 202 -2.86 6.99 8.78
CA ILE A 202 -2.14 5.72 8.95
C ILE A 202 -1.21 5.78 10.18
N VAL A 203 -0.40 6.83 10.31
CA VAL A 203 0.50 7.01 11.46
C VAL A 203 -0.27 7.02 12.77
N ASP A 204 -1.34 7.81 12.84
CA ASP A 204 -2.17 7.94 14.03
C ASP A 204 -2.83 6.59 14.39
N ALA A 205 -3.40 5.90 13.39
CA ALA A 205 -4.07 4.62 13.59
C ALA A 205 -3.11 3.50 14.00
N VAL A 206 -1.96 3.36 13.31
CA VAL A 206 -0.94 2.35 13.64
C VAL A 206 -0.36 2.63 15.03
N SER A 207 -0.08 3.89 15.36
CA SER A 207 0.42 4.27 16.69
C SER A 207 -0.57 3.94 17.80
N ALA A 208 -1.88 4.04 17.53
CA ALA A 208 -2.92 3.76 18.50
C ALA A 208 -3.19 2.25 18.67
N GLN A 209 -3.09 1.46 17.59
CA GLN A 209 -3.61 0.09 17.55
C GLN A 209 -2.52 -0.98 17.57
N VAL A 210 -1.28 -0.68 17.17
CA VAL A 210 -0.23 -1.68 16.96
C VAL A 210 0.98 -1.37 17.84
N PRO A 211 0.97 -1.78 19.13
CA PRO A 211 2.10 -1.56 20.01
C PRO A 211 3.35 -2.29 19.49
N GLY A 212 4.51 -1.64 19.58
CA GLY A 212 5.79 -2.20 19.12
C GLY A 212 6.17 -1.81 17.69
N VAL A 213 5.38 -0.95 17.03
CA VAL A 213 5.71 -0.28 15.78
C VAL A 213 5.92 1.22 16.05
N ASP A 214 6.86 1.84 15.33
CA ASP A 214 7.16 3.27 15.40
C ASP A 214 6.80 3.94 14.06
N PRO A 215 5.52 4.36 13.87
CA PRO A 215 5.10 4.95 12.61
C PRO A 215 5.47 6.43 12.51
N PHE A 216 5.94 6.86 11.34
CA PHE A 216 6.27 8.25 11.06
C PHE A 216 6.21 8.56 9.56
N ILE A 217 6.23 9.85 9.22
CA ILE A 217 6.25 10.33 7.84
C ILE A 217 7.66 10.83 7.50
N SER A 218 8.20 10.38 6.38
CA SER A 218 9.46 10.87 5.82
C SER A 218 9.19 11.82 4.63
N PRO A 219 10.17 12.65 4.24
CA PRO A 219 10.17 13.33 2.95
C PRO A 219 10.17 12.33 1.77
N ILE A 220 10.43 12.82 0.56
CA ILE A 220 10.63 11.95 -0.60
C ILE A 220 11.80 10.98 -0.33
N ASP A 221 11.61 9.71 -0.71
CA ASP A 221 12.66 8.71 -0.70
C ASP A 221 13.73 9.11 -1.72
N THR A 222 14.95 9.31 -1.24
CA THR A 222 16.10 9.66 -2.07
C THR A 222 17.04 8.47 -2.29
N GLY A 223 16.64 7.29 -1.84
CA GLY A 223 17.36 6.07 -2.06
C GLY A 223 17.49 5.74 -3.54
N ASN A 224 18.63 5.20 -3.96
CA ASN A 224 18.91 4.92 -5.37
C ASN A 224 18.94 3.42 -5.66
N PHE A 225 18.16 2.64 -4.89
CA PHE A 225 18.01 1.20 -5.05
C PHE A 225 16.54 0.78 -5.27
N LEU A 226 16.26 -0.52 -5.20
CA LEU A 226 15.00 -1.10 -5.64
C LEU A 226 13.78 -0.63 -4.83
N SER A 227 13.92 -0.30 -3.54
CA SER A 227 12.79 0.20 -2.73
C SER A 227 12.23 1.51 -3.28
N ASN A 228 13.09 2.48 -3.57
CA ASN A 228 12.67 3.70 -4.28
C ASN A 228 12.15 3.38 -5.68
N TYR A 229 12.76 2.42 -6.40
CA TYR A 229 12.34 2.06 -7.76
C TYR A 229 10.92 1.48 -7.84
N ILE A 230 10.56 0.55 -6.97
CA ILE A 230 9.21 -0.04 -6.93
C ILE A 230 8.18 0.97 -6.40
N GLY A 231 8.55 1.77 -5.39
CA GLY A 231 7.72 2.88 -4.92
C GLY A 231 7.44 3.89 -6.04
N TYR A 232 8.46 4.20 -6.85
CA TYR A 232 8.33 5.05 -8.02
C TYR A 232 7.36 4.47 -9.04
N HIS A 233 7.44 3.17 -9.35
CA HIS A 233 6.49 2.51 -10.25
C HIS A 233 5.04 2.58 -9.72
N GLY A 234 4.86 2.44 -8.40
CA GLY A 234 3.61 2.70 -7.68
C GLY A 234 3.01 4.07 -7.99
N ASN A 235 3.77 5.11 -7.65
CA ASN A 235 3.32 6.49 -7.84
C ASN A 235 3.20 6.86 -9.32
N TRP A 236 4.04 6.29 -10.19
CA TRP A 236 3.98 6.50 -11.63
C TRP A 236 2.71 5.94 -12.24
N TRP A 237 2.35 4.69 -11.92
CA TRP A 237 1.09 4.11 -12.40
C TRP A 237 -0.11 4.99 -12.02
N ARG A 238 -0.16 5.39 -10.75
CA ARG A 238 -1.21 6.29 -10.24
C ARG A 238 -1.24 7.60 -11.00
N ASP A 239 -0.10 8.25 -11.21
CA ASP A 239 -0.04 9.53 -11.94
C ASP A 239 -0.51 9.41 -13.40
N LEU A 240 -0.26 8.28 -14.06
CA LEU A 240 -0.76 8.00 -15.41
C LEU A 240 -2.28 7.82 -15.45
N HIS A 241 -2.85 7.27 -14.38
CA HIS A 241 -4.23 6.79 -14.34
C HIS A 241 -5.10 7.47 -13.26
N ALA A 242 -4.74 8.67 -12.82
CA ALA A 242 -5.48 9.41 -11.78
C ALA A 242 -6.83 9.97 -12.25
N ALA A 243 -7.06 10.04 -13.55
CA ALA A 243 -8.24 10.68 -14.11
C ALA A 243 -9.52 9.85 -13.82
N PRO A 244 -10.65 10.49 -13.44
CA PRO A 244 -11.88 9.77 -13.10
C PRO A 244 -12.44 8.84 -14.18
N GLY A 245 -12.21 9.17 -15.46
CA GLY A 245 -12.67 8.36 -16.60
C GLY A 245 -11.62 7.43 -17.21
N ASP A 246 -10.47 7.24 -16.56
CA ASP A 246 -9.46 6.31 -17.06
C ASP A 246 -9.90 4.85 -16.84
N PRO A 247 -9.93 3.97 -17.87
CA PRO A 247 -10.26 2.55 -17.70
C PRO A 247 -9.34 1.77 -16.75
N MET A 248 -8.17 2.32 -16.44
CA MET A 248 -7.16 1.74 -15.55
C MET A 248 -7.02 2.57 -14.27
N ARG A 249 -8.07 3.32 -13.92
CA ARG A 249 -8.10 4.32 -12.84
C ARG A 249 -7.40 3.82 -11.58
N CYS A 250 -6.45 4.63 -11.11
CA CYS A 250 -5.73 4.42 -9.86
C CYS A 250 -5.65 5.76 -9.15
N ILE A 251 -6.24 5.86 -7.95
CA ILE A 251 -6.39 7.14 -7.24
C ILE A 251 -5.40 7.31 -6.10
N ILE A 252 -4.89 6.22 -5.54
CA ILE A 252 -3.97 6.22 -4.41
C ILE A 252 -2.79 5.29 -4.68
N ALA A 253 -1.59 5.80 -4.46
CA ALA A 253 -0.37 5.01 -4.40
C ALA A 253 0.61 5.58 -3.37
N GLY A 254 1.49 4.72 -2.84
CA GLY A 254 2.63 5.13 -2.04
C GLY A 254 3.53 3.97 -1.64
N HIS A 255 4.56 4.30 -0.86
CA HIS A 255 5.55 3.37 -0.37
C HIS A 255 5.66 3.43 1.15
N ILE A 256 5.87 2.26 1.77
CA ILE A 256 6.06 2.13 3.22
C ILE A 256 7.31 1.32 3.50
N HIS A 257 8.25 1.93 4.22
CA HIS A 257 9.44 1.26 4.71
C HIS A 257 9.17 0.63 6.08
N VAL A 258 9.53 -0.65 6.24
CA VAL A 258 9.27 -1.45 7.44
C VAL A 258 10.57 -1.86 8.10
N GLY A 259 10.71 -1.58 9.40
CA GLY A 259 11.92 -1.89 10.16
C GLY A 259 12.26 -3.38 10.15
N ARG A 260 13.56 -3.69 9.97
CA ARG A 260 14.07 -5.07 9.80
C ARG A 260 13.84 -6.00 10.99
N LEU A 261 13.58 -5.46 12.18
CA LEU A 261 13.33 -6.22 13.41
C LEU A 261 11.84 -6.28 13.76
N THR A 262 10.96 -5.72 12.92
CA THR A 262 9.51 -5.82 13.09
C THR A 262 9.11 -7.30 13.02
N PRO A 263 8.50 -7.87 14.07
CA PRO A 263 7.98 -9.23 14.00
C PRO A 263 6.93 -9.35 12.89
N VAL A 264 6.92 -10.47 12.16
CA VAL A 264 5.98 -10.66 11.02
C VAL A 264 4.53 -10.44 11.45
N ALA A 265 4.11 -11.00 12.58
CA ALA A 265 2.75 -10.81 13.10
C ALA A 265 2.43 -9.33 13.35
N THR A 266 3.35 -8.59 13.98
CA THR A 266 3.21 -7.14 14.21
C THR A 266 3.16 -6.35 12.90
N GLY A 267 3.97 -6.72 11.91
CA GLY A 267 3.92 -6.12 10.57
C GLY A 267 2.60 -6.42 9.85
N THR A 268 2.04 -7.62 10.02
CA THR A 268 0.72 -7.99 9.49
C THR A 268 -0.36 -7.15 10.15
N ASP A 269 -0.33 -6.98 11.48
CA ASP A 269 -1.28 -6.13 12.20
C ASP A 269 -1.21 -4.66 11.73
N ALA A 270 -0.01 -4.10 11.56
CA ALA A 270 0.19 -2.75 11.01
C ALA A 270 -0.28 -2.64 9.55
N THR A 271 -0.12 -3.69 8.76
CA THR A 271 -0.68 -3.78 7.40
C THR A 271 -2.20 -3.71 7.45
N VAL A 272 -2.87 -4.52 8.29
CA VAL A 272 -4.33 -4.50 8.46
C VAL A 272 -4.83 -3.09 8.78
N VAL A 273 -4.21 -2.41 9.76
CA VAL A 273 -4.59 -1.04 10.13
C VAL A 273 -4.38 -0.07 8.97
N THR A 274 -3.25 -0.17 8.27
CA THR A 274 -2.95 0.65 7.09
C THR A 274 -4.00 0.46 5.99
N LEU A 275 -4.36 -0.78 5.66
CA LEU A 275 -5.35 -1.09 4.62
C LEU A 275 -6.72 -0.48 4.93
N ARG A 276 -7.16 -0.52 6.20
CA ARG A 276 -8.42 0.09 6.64
C ARG A 276 -8.43 1.60 6.41
N GLU A 277 -7.37 2.30 6.82
CA GLU A 277 -7.26 3.75 6.64
C GLU A 277 -7.18 4.15 5.17
N VAL A 278 -6.48 3.36 4.35
CA VAL A 278 -6.38 3.62 2.91
C VAL A 278 -7.73 3.41 2.22
N ILE A 279 -8.47 2.35 2.57
CA ILE A 279 -9.81 2.10 2.03
C ILE A 279 -10.77 3.21 2.42
N ARG A 280 -10.78 3.61 3.70
CA ARG A 280 -11.59 4.75 4.17
C ARG A 280 -11.29 6.02 3.36
N HIS A 281 -10.00 6.31 3.15
CA HIS A 281 -9.61 7.47 2.35
C HIS A 281 -10.04 7.31 0.89
N ALA A 282 -9.87 6.14 0.28
CA ALA A 282 -10.33 5.86 -1.08
C ALA A 282 -11.82 6.15 -1.24
N ASN A 283 -12.66 5.68 -0.30
CA ASN A 283 -14.10 5.94 -0.29
C ASN A 283 -14.39 7.45 -0.30
N SER A 284 -13.69 8.23 0.53
CA SER A 284 -13.87 9.69 0.61
C SER A 284 -13.49 10.45 -0.68
N LEU A 285 -12.74 9.83 -1.59
CA LEU A 285 -12.34 10.43 -2.87
C LEU A 285 -13.30 10.09 -4.02
N MET A 286 -14.29 9.22 -3.79
CA MET A 286 -15.15 8.67 -4.85
C MET A 286 -16.51 9.37 -4.97
N GLY A 287 -16.93 10.12 -3.96
CA GLY A 287 -18.18 10.90 -3.99
C GLY A 287 -18.52 11.45 -2.60
N PRO A 288 -19.56 12.29 -2.50
CA PRO A 288 -20.16 12.62 -1.21
C PRO A 288 -20.62 11.34 -0.51
N ARG A 289 -20.38 11.24 0.79
CA ARG A 289 -20.94 10.15 1.60
C ARG A 289 -22.47 10.26 1.58
N GLY A 290 -23.14 9.14 1.30
CA GLY A 290 -24.60 9.07 1.14
C GLY A 290 -25.11 9.27 -0.29
N ASP A 291 -24.30 9.79 -1.21
CA ASP A 291 -24.63 9.88 -2.64
C ASP A 291 -24.36 8.50 -3.26
N LEU A 292 -25.42 7.74 -3.50
CA LEU A 292 -25.41 6.32 -3.83
C LEU A 292 -26.02 5.99 -5.17
N ASP A 293 -26.61 6.96 -5.87
CA ASP A 293 -26.76 6.90 -7.31
C ASP A 293 -25.67 7.67 -8.08
N CYS A 294 -24.79 8.39 -7.36
CA CYS A 294 -23.64 9.13 -7.87
C CYS A 294 -24.02 10.25 -8.83
N ASP A 295 -25.17 10.90 -8.62
CA ASP A 295 -25.59 12.07 -9.39
C ASP A 295 -25.02 13.40 -8.86
N GLY A 296 -24.42 13.36 -7.66
CA GLY A 296 -23.72 14.47 -7.02
C GLY A 296 -24.48 15.12 -5.86
N ASP A 297 -25.75 14.77 -5.65
CA ASP A 297 -26.58 15.23 -4.55
C ASP A 297 -26.82 14.08 -3.54
N VAL A 298 -27.19 14.40 -2.29
CA VAL A 298 -27.56 13.38 -1.28
C VAL A 298 -29.03 13.55 -0.91
N ASP A 299 -29.92 12.89 -1.62
CA ASP A 299 -31.37 13.09 -1.51
C ASP A 299 -32.20 11.79 -1.52
N PHE A 300 -33.50 11.89 -1.76
CA PHE A 300 -34.39 10.73 -1.67
C PHE A 300 -34.17 9.70 -2.78
N ASP A 301 -33.52 10.06 -3.88
CA ASP A 301 -33.17 9.14 -4.96
C ASP A 301 -32.05 8.17 -4.51
N ASP A 302 -31.30 8.49 -3.45
CA ASP A 302 -30.30 7.61 -2.81
C ASP A 302 -30.88 6.50 -1.92
N ILE A 303 -32.18 6.55 -1.59
CA ILE A 303 -32.79 5.57 -0.67
C ILE A 303 -32.76 4.15 -1.25
N ASP A 304 -33.21 3.97 -2.49
CA ASP A 304 -33.25 2.66 -3.14
C ASP A 304 -31.81 2.10 -3.36
N PRO A 305 -30.85 2.90 -3.84
CA PRO A 305 -29.43 2.52 -3.84
C PRO A 305 -28.87 2.15 -2.47
N PHE A 306 -29.22 2.88 -1.40
CA PHE A 306 -28.80 2.56 -0.04
C PHE A 306 -29.36 1.22 0.44
N VAL A 307 -30.64 0.93 0.17
CA VAL A 307 -31.24 -0.38 0.46
C VAL A 307 -30.54 -1.50 -0.32
N ALA A 308 -30.13 -1.25 -1.57
CA ALA A 308 -29.32 -2.21 -2.33
C ALA A 308 -27.93 -2.41 -1.70
N ALA A 309 -27.28 -1.35 -1.22
CA ALA A 309 -25.99 -1.41 -0.52
C ALA A 309 -26.08 -2.22 0.77
N LEU A 310 -27.15 -2.11 1.56
CA LEU A 310 -27.38 -2.96 2.73
C LEU A 310 -27.51 -4.46 2.38
N GLY A 311 -27.81 -4.79 1.13
CA GLY A 311 -27.77 -6.16 0.60
C GLY A 311 -26.37 -6.69 0.30
N GLY A 312 -25.34 -5.84 0.36
CA GLY A 312 -23.94 -6.15 0.18
C GLY A 312 -23.34 -5.63 -1.13
N ALA A 313 -22.02 -5.39 -1.12
CA ALA A 313 -21.28 -4.75 -2.20
C ALA A 313 -21.51 -5.36 -3.59
N VAL A 314 -21.46 -6.70 -3.72
CA VAL A 314 -21.65 -7.38 -5.01
C VAL A 314 -23.05 -7.12 -5.60
N ALA A 315 -24.10 -7.11 -4.76
CA ALA A 315 -25.46 -6.85 -5.20
C ALA A 315 -25.68 -5.38 -5.59
N TYR A 316 -24.98 -4.47 -4.90
CA TYR A 316 -24.98 -3.04 -5.20
C TYR A 316 -24.30 -2.75 -6.56
N TYR A 317 -23.07 -3.22 -6.78
CA TYR A 317 -22.34 -2.99 -8.03
C TYR A 317 -23.02 -3.64 -9.26
N ALA A 318 -23.86 -4.65 -9.07
CA ALA A 318 -24.68 -5.20 -10.16
C ALA A 318 -25.74 -4.21 -10.68
N GLN A 319 -26.13 -3.22 -9.87
CA GLN A 319 -27.13 -2.20 -10.20
C GLN A 319 -26.49 -0.83 -10.45
N PHE A 320 -25.46 -0.49 -9.67
CA PHE A 320 -24.75 0.79 -9.70
C PHE A 320 -23.24 0.55 -9.95
N PRO A 321 -22.84 0.06 -11.14
CA PRO A 321 -21.47 -0.36 -11.41
C PRO A 321 -20.43 0.77 -11.36
N ASP A 322 -20.88 2.01 -11.59
CA ASP A 322 -20.02 3.19 -11.63
C ASP A 322 -20.09 4.02 -10.33
N CYS A 323 -20.94 3.61 -9.37
CA CYS A 323 -21.06 4.27 -8.07
C CYS A 323 -20.40 3.43 -6.98
N HIS A 324 -19.66 4.08 -6.08
CA HIS A 324 -18.82 3.36 -5.13
C HIS A 324 -19.59 2.93 -3.89
N TYR A 325 -19.64 1.62 -3.64
CA TYR A 325 -20.34 1.01 -2.50
C TYR A 325 -19.95 1.62 -1.14
N GLY A 326 -18.68 2.01 -0.99
CA GLY A 326 -18.18 2.58 0.26
C GLY A 326 -18.76 3.95 0.62
N LEU A 327 -19.55 4.58 -0.27
CA LEU A 327 -20.30 5.79 0.06
C LEU A 327 -21.49 5.52 0.99
N ALA A 328 -21.89 4.25 1.17
CA ALA A 328 -22.97 3.81 2.06
C ALA A 328 -22.50 3.56 3.51
N ASP A 329 -21.20 3.65 3.77
CA ASP A 329 -20.60 3.65 5.12
C ASP A 329 -20.67 5.10 5.65
N ILE A 330 -21.82 5.41 6.25
CA ILE A 330 -22.21 6.75 6.65
C ILE A 330 -21.64 7.10 8.02
N ASP A 331 -21.52 6.12 8.92
CA ASP A 331 -20.94 6.33 10.24
C ASP A 331 -19.39 6.28 10.27
N ASP A 332 -18.76 5.92 9.15
CA ASP A 332 -17.31 5.90 8.92
C ASP A 332 -16.54 4.81 9.67
N ASP A 333 -17.23 3.78 10.15
CA ASP A 333 -16.61 2.65 10.83
C ASP A 333 -15.90 1.70 9.85
N GLY A 334 -16.22 1.83 8.56
CA GLY A 334 -15.64 1.07 7.48
C GLY A 334 -16.52 -0.04 6.91
N LEU A 335 -17.71 -0.25 7.46
CA LEU A 335 -18.62 -1.32 7.10
C LEU A 335 -19.99 -0.75 6.77
N VAL A 336 -20.56 -1.16 5.63
CA VAL A 336 -21.95 -0.84 5.32
C VAL A 336 -22.86 -1.84 6.03
N THR A 337 -23.55 -1.38 7.05
CA THR A 337 -24.44 -2.17 7.91
C THR A 337 -25.71 -1.40 8.25
N PHE A 338 -26.60 -1.99 9.06
CA PHE A 338 -27.79 -1.27 9.53
C PHE A 338 -27.51 -0.10 10.46
N ASP A 339 -26.29 0.00 11.01
CA ASP A 339 -25.87 1.13 11.83
C ASP A 339 -25.73 2.42 11.01
N ASP A 340 -25.63 2.32 9.68
CA ASP A 340 -25.61 3.45 8.74
C ASP A 340 -26.98 4.07 8.49
N ILE A 341 -28.09 3.41 8.86
CA ILE A 341 -29.45 3.88 8.54
C ILE A 341 -29.76 5.22 9.23
N ASP A 342 -29.52 5.31 10.54
CA ASP A 342 -29.83 6.53 11.30
C ASP A 342 -28.96 7.73 10.85
N PRO A 343 -27.65 7.56 10.63
CA PRO A 343 -26.81 8.57 9.98
C PRO A 343 -27.28 8.95 8.57
N PHE A 344 -27.68 7.98 7.73
CA PHE A 344 -28.18 8.25 6.38
C PHE A 344 -29.46 9.10 6.40
N VAL A 345 -30.44 8.74 7.24
CA VAL A 345 -31.67 9.55 7.44
C VAL A 345 -31.33 10.96 7.93
N SER A 346 -30.28 11.11 8.73
CA SER A 346 -29.81 12.42 9.19
C SER A 346 -29.23 13.27 8.05
N LEU A 347 -28.55 12.66 7.06
CA LEU A 347 -28.08 13.35 5.86
C LEU A 347 -29.26 13.86 5.02
N LEU A 348 -30.27 13.02 4.80
CA LEU A 348 -31.48 13.39 4.04
C LEU A 348 -32.27 14.52 4.68
N GLY A 349 -32.30 14.59 6.02
CA GLY A 349 -33.02 15.62 6.76
C GLY A 349 -32.26 16.94 6.94
N GLY A 350 -30.98 17.00 6.52
CA GLY A 350 -30.07 18.12 6.75
C GLY A 350 -29.88 19.07 5.57
N GLN A 351 -30.57 18.84 4.44
CA GLN A 351 -30.53 19.71 3.25
C GLN A 351 -31.42 20.95 3.37
#